data_AF-A0A964ZFT1-F1
#
_entry.id   AF-A0A964ZFT1-F1
#
_cell.length_a   1.000
_cell.length_b   1.000
_cell.length_c   1.000
_cell.angle_alpha   90.00
_cell.angle_beta   90.00
_cell.angle_gamma   90.00
#
_symmetry.space_group_name_H-M   'P 1'
#
loop_
_entity.id
_entity.type
_entity.pdbx_description
1 polymer ?
#
loop_
_entity_poly.entity_id
_entity_poly.type
_entity_poly.pdbx_seq_one_letter_code
_entity_poly.pdbx_strand_id
1 'polypeptide(L)'
;MKSNSKSFVSTKLSDADNGAFILGATLLSLLVVSNVPLVLAVKLVVILFAQVFTGKEFYMYFVKSRSISGLEIAAVGFSLGALIWLIFDQVFVFFSLPHFGWVVPFLVAVLTHLRYRANINHIKIVSSPDKVSVAWIIVASLVGLSGEWVWPFLFACVATAVLIIRKTTSINKKSYDKIAFAVLTCAGAVTLMTRPTIWWITQSDTHFYQAISTSVAKWGFRDSILTAGYSLKYHWFPYAWTGMVNRISDAPDWV
;
A
#
# COMPACT_ATOMS: atom_id res chain seq x y z
N MET A 1 -37.31 39.07 -5.24
CA MET A 1 -37.12 37.89 -4.38
C MET A 1 -36.29 36.86 -5.14
N LYS A 2 -34.99 36.74 -4.84
CA LYS A 2 -34.11 35.74 -5.46
C LYS A 2 -34.24 34.43 -4.69
N SER A 3 -34.74 33.42 -5.39
CA SER A 3 -34.74 32.01 -5.01
C SER A 3 -33.31 31.52 -4.80
N ASN A 4 -32.94 31.21 -3.55
CA ASN A 4 -31.73 30.45 -3.24
C ASN A 4 -32.09 28.96 -3.23
N SER A 5 -32.02 28.31 -4.39
CA SER A 5 -31.93 26.85 -4.45
C SER A 5 -30.52 26.46 -4.01
N LYS A 6 -30.39 26.01 -2.75
CA LYS A 6 -29.21 25.27 -2.33
C LYS A 6 -29.21 23.94 -3.11
N SER A 7 -28.44 23.87 -4.19
CA SER A 7 -28.15 22.60 -4.85
C SER A 7 -27.30 21.77 -3.88
N PHE A 8 -27.97 20.84 -3.19
CA PHE A 8 -27.30 19.73 -2.52
C PHE A 8 -26.61 18.91 -3.60
N VAL A 9 -25.34 19.20 -3.86
CA VAL A 9 -24.48 18.30 -4.61
C VAL A 9 -24.20 17.11 -3.69
N SER A 10 -25.05 16.10 -3.80
CA SER A 10 -24.80 14.74 -3.33
C SER A 10 -23.59 14.18 -4.09
N THR A 11 -22.38 14.53 -3.69
CA THR A 11 -21.18 13.79 -4.07
C THR A 11 -21.26 12.42 -3.40
N LYS A 12 -21.56 11.43 -4.23
CA LYS A 12 -21.64 9.99 -3.95
C LYS A 12 -20.57 9.52 -2.95
N LEU A 13 -20.98 9.11 -1.75
CA LEU A 13 -20.17 8.25 -0.88
C LEU A 13 -19.76 6.96 -1.62
N SER A 14 -20.61 6.46 -2.54
CA SER A 14 -20.40 5.19 -3.24
C SER A 14 -19.09 5.10 -4.02
N ASP A 15 -18.61 6.20 -4.62
CA ASP A 15 -17.46 6.14 -5.52
C ASP A 15 -16.13 6.07 -4.76
N ALA A 16 -16.07 6.65 -3.55
CA ALA A 16 -14.90 6.55 -2.67
C ALA A 16 -14.80 5.16 -2.03
N ASP A 17 -15.94 4.61 -1.57
CA ASP A 17 -16.02 3.25 -1.02
C ASP A 17 -15.64 2.21 -2.07
N ASN A 18 -16.08 2.39 -3.32
CA ASN A 18 -15.69 1.55 -4.45
C ASN A 18 -14.18 1.61 -4.74
N GLY A 19 -13.54 2.78 -4.60
CA GLY A 19 -12.11 2.93 -4.81
C GLY A 19 -11.26 2.18 -3.78
N ALA A 20 -11.63 2.29 -2.50
CA ALA A 20 -10.97 1.54 -1.43
C ALA A 20 -11.15 0.02 -1.58
N PHE A 21 -12.35 -0.41 -1.96
CA PHE A 21 -12.63 -1.82 -2.26
C PHE A 21 -11.76 -2.35 -3.42
N ILE A 22 -11.68 -1.62 -4.53
CA ILE A 22 -10.85 -2.01 -5.68
C ILE A 22 -9.37 -2.10 -5.29
N LEU A 23 -8.86 -1.12 -4.52
CA LEU A 23 -7.49 -1.14 -4.04
C LEU A 23 -7.22 -2.38 -3.15
N GLY A 24 -8.12 -2.67 -2.22
CA GLY A 24 -8.01 -3.84 -1.34
C GLY A 24 -8.08 -5.15 -2.10
N ALA A 25 -9.01 -5.27 -3.04
CA ALA A 25 -9.12 -6.45 -3.91
C ALA A 25 -7.87 -6.63 -4.78
N THR A 26 -7.28 -5.54 -5.28
CA THR A 26 -6.05 -5.58 -6.09
C THR A 26 -4.85 -6.04 -5.26
N LEU A 27 -4.67 -5.48 -4.05
CA LEU A 27 -3.60 -5.88 -3.13
C LEU A 27 -3.76 -7.33 -2.68
N LEU A 28 -4.98 -7.74 -2.33
CA LEU A 28 -5.28 -9.13 -1.95
C LEU A 28 -4.98 -10.09 -3.10
N SER A 29 -5.40 -9.75 -4.31
CA SER A 29 -5.13 -10.57 -5.51
C SER A 29 -3.64 -10.70 -5.76
N LEU A 30 -2.88 -9.60 -5.64
CA LEU A 30 -1.42 -9.62 -5.80
C LEU A 30 -0.76 -10.56 -4.77
N LEU A 31 -1.15 -10.47 -3.49
CA LEU A 31 -0.61 -11.32 -2.43
C LEU A 31 -0.95 -12.81 -2.65
N VAL A 32 -2.20 -13.12 -2.98
CA VAL A 32 -2.65 -14.50 -3.22
C VAL A 32 -1.96 -15.09 -4.46
N VAL A 33 -1.84 -14.30 -5.53
CA VAL A 33 -1.11 -14.71 -6.73
C VAL A 33 0.35 -14.97 -6.38
N SER A 34 0.95 -14.18 -5.49
CA SER A 34 2.28 -14.41 -4.90
C SER A 34 2.32 -15.52 -3.84
N ASN A 35 1.42 -16.51 -3.87
CA ASN A 35 1.41 -17.67 -2.95
C ASN A 35 1.37 -17.33 -1.45
N VAL A 36 0.97 -16.10 -1.07
CA VAL A 36 0.78 -15.75 0.34
C VAL A 36 -0.50 -16.42 0.85
N PRO A 37 -0.48 -17.13 1.98
CA PRO A 37 -1.69 -17.75 2.54
C PRO A 37 -2.81 -16.73 2.71
N LEU A 38 -4.04 -17.09 2.33
CA LEU A 38 -5.17 -16.16 2.26
C LEU A 38 -5.41 -15.40 3.57
N VAL A 39 -5.35 -16.10 4.70
CA VAL A 39 -5.54 -15.50 6.04
C VAL A 39 -4.48 -14.42 6.30
N LEU A 40 -3.21 -14.72 6.00
CA LEU A 40 -2.11 -13.77 6.14
C LEU A 40 -2.28 -12.58 5.18
N ALA A 41 -2.66 -12.85 3.94
CA ALA A 41 -2.91 -11.80 2.95
C ALA A 41 -4.02 -10.83 3.41
N VAL A 42 -5.11 -11.34 3.99
CA VAL A 42 -6.18 -10.51 4.57
C VAL A 42 -5.66 -9.68 5.74
N LYS A 43 -4.90 -10.28 6.67
CA LYS A 43 -4.28 -9.53 7.79
C LYS A 43 -3.41 -8.39 7.27
N LEU A 44 -2.53 -8.65 6.30
CA LEU A 44 -1.65 -7.64 5.70
C LEU A 44 -2.45 -6.50 5.06
N VAL A 45 -3.48 -6.82 4.28
CA VAL A 45 -4.35 -5.79 3.68
C VAL A 45 -5.00 -4.94 4.78
N VAL A 46 -5.55 -5.54 5.82
CA VAL A 46 -6.15 -4.81 6.95
C VAL A 46 -5.15 -3.87 7.63
N ILE A 47 -3.92 -4.35 7.88
CA ILE A 47 -2.84 -3.54 8.46
C ILE A 47 -2.51 -2.34 7.57
N LEU A 48 -2.35 -2.55 6.26
CA LEU A 48 -2.06 -1.48 5.30
C LEU A 48 -3.19 -0.44 5.26
N PHE A 49 -4.45 -0.87 5.27
CA PHE A 49 -5.59 0.04 5.33
C PHE A 49 -5.67 0.79 6.66
N ALA A 50 -5.32 0.15 7.78
CA ALA A 50 -5.25 0.79 9.09
C ALA A 50 -4.14 1.86 9.13
N GLN A 51 -3.00 1.61 8.48
CA GLN A 51 -1.94 2.61 8.29
C GLN A 51 -2.41 3.77 7.41
N VAL A 52 -3.04 3.49 6.25
CA VAL A 52 -3.63 4.52 5.38
C VAL A 52 -4.64 5.37 6.15
N PHE A 53 -5.53 4.74 6.91
CA PHE A 53 -6.50 5.43 7.75
C PHE A 53 -5.82 6.32 8.78
N THR A 54 -4.85 5.78 9.53
CA THR A 54 -4.10 6.56 10.53
C THR A 54 -3.46 7.79 9.89
N GLY A 55 -2.66 7.60 8.83
CA GLY A 55 -1.98 8.72 8.19
C GLY A 55 -2.95 9.70 7.54
N LYS A 56 -4.08 9.24 6.99
CA LYS A 56 -5.15 10.12 6.51
C LYS A 56 -5.63 11.03 7.65
N GLU A 57 -6.06 10.50 8.78
CA GLU A 57 -6.62 11.34 9.86
C GLU A 57 -5.62 12.40 10.35
N PHE A 58 -4.32 12.05 10.45
CA PHE A 58 -3.26 13.02 10.72
C PHE A 58 -3.07 14.03 9.59
N TYR A 59 -3.06 13.59 8.33
CA TYR A 59 -2.91 14.45 7.16
C TYR A 59 -4.04 15.48 7.04
N MET A 60 -5.28 15.05 7.28
CA MET A 60 -6.48 15.90 7.23
C MET A 60 -6.44 17.01 8.29
N TYR A 61 -5.77 16.81 9.43
CA TYR A 61 -5.60 17.85 10.44
C TYR A 61 -4.79 19.06 9.91
N PHE A 62 -3.81 18.79 9.03
CA PHE A 62 -2.95 19.83 8.45
C PHE A 62 -3.56 20.44 7.18
N VAL A 63 -4.28 19.66 6.37
CA VAL A 63 -4.89 20.14 5.13
C VAL A 63 -6.27 20.72 5.39
N LYS A 64 -6.30 22.00 5.78
CA LYS A 64 -7.51 22.67 6.26
C LYS A 64 -8.47 23.22 5.18
N SER A 65 -8.16 23.15 3.88
CA SER A 65 -9.06 23.79 2.89
C SER A 65 -8.93 23.36 1.42
N ARG A 66 -8.49 22.13 1.11
CA ARG A 66 -8.39 21.66 -0.30
C ARG A 66 -9.19 20.39 -0.56
N SER A 67 -9.61 20.20 -1.81
CA SER A 67 -10.12 18.92 -2.28
C SER A 67 -8.98 17.91 -2.44
N ILE A 68 -9.09 16.78 -1.76
CA ILE A 68 -8.07 15.74 -1.74
C ILE A 68 -8.55 14.55 -2.59
N SER A 69 -7.68 14.01 -3.44
CA SER A 69 -7.99 12.83 -4.28
C SER A 69 -7.87 11.53 -3.50
N GLY A 70 -8.58 10.48 -3.93
CA GLY A 70 -8.48 9.15 -3.30
C GLY A 70 -7.07 8.55 -3.37
N LEU A 71 -6.35 8.80 -4.49
CA LEU A 71 -4.96 8.36 -4.65
C LEU A 71 -4.02 9.08 -3.69
N GLU A 72 -4.23 10.38 -3.48
CA GLU A 72 -3.46 11.15 -2.51
C GLU A 72 -3.69 10.66 -1.08
N ILE A 73 -4.95 10.36 -0.72
CA ILE A 73 -5.28 9.73 0.57
C ILE A 73 -4.54 8.41 0.72
N ALA A 74 -4.56 7.55 -0.30
CA ALA A 74 -3.87 6.27 -0.25
C ALA A 74 -2.35 6.43 -0.11
N ALA A 75 -1.72 7.25 -0.95
CA ALA A 75 -0.27 7.41 -0.99
C ALA A 75 0.27 8.16 0.24
N VAL A 76 -0.27 9.35 0.53
CA VAL A 76 0.16 10.17 1.68
C VAL A 76 -0.27 9.53 2.98
N GLY A 77 -1.51 9.00 3.04
CA GLY A 77 -2.01 8.29 4.21
C GLY A 77 -1.17 7.05 4.53
N PHE A 78 -0.83 6.22 3.54
CA PHE A 78 0.07 5.09 3.77
C PHE A 78 1.44 5.55 4.28
N SER A 79 2.07 6.51 3.58
CA SER A 79 3.42 6.96 3.90
C SER A 79 3.51 7.57 5.31
N LEU A 80 2.57 8.46 5.64
CA LEU A 80 2.52 9.09 6.96
C LEU A 80 2.09 8.11 8.05
N GLY A 81 1.13 7.23 7.76
CA GLY A 81 0.66 6.23 8.71
C GLY A 81 1.72 5.19 9.06
N ALA A 82 2.40 4.65 8.05
CA ALA A 82 3.51 3.72 8.22
C ALA A 82 4.65 4.35 9.05
N LEU A 83 5.00 5.61 8.76
CA LEU A 83 6.00 6.36 9.53
C LEU A 83 5.58 6.54 11.00
N ILE A 84 4.36 7.01 11.25
CA ILE A 84 3.86 7.24 12.61
C ILE A 84 3.83 5.92 13.40
N TRP A 85 3.26 4.87 12.80
CA TRP A 85 3.23 3.54 13.43
C TRP A 85 4.62 3.06 13.81
N LEU A 86 5.57 3.19 12.89
CA LEU A 86 6.94 2.76 13.11
C LEU A 86 7.67 3.57 14.18
N ILE A 87 7.46 4.90 14.26
CA ILE A 87 8.04 5.72 15.33
C ILE A 87 7.53 5.24 16.70
N PHE A 88 6.22 5.08 16.84
CA PHE A 88 5.64 4.57 18.08
C PHE A 88 6.12 3.14 18.37
N ASP A 89 6.20 2.28 17.35
CA ASP A 89 6.72 0.93 17.48
C ASP A 89 8.13 0.91 18.06
N GLN A 90 9.05 1.70 17.50
CA GLN A 90 10.44 1.75 17.96
C GLN A 90 10.58 2.35 19.37
N VAL A 91 9.73 3.31 19.74
CA VAL A 91 9.64 3.82 21.11
C VAL A 91 9.20 2.72 22.08
N PHE A 92 8.19 1.93 21.70
CA PHE A 92 7.69 0.85 22.55
C PHE A 92 8.64 -0.35 22.61
N VAL A 93 9.36 -0.66 21.53
CA VAL A 93 10.46 -1.62 21.53
C VAL A 93 11.53 -1.21 22.55
N PHE A 94 11.89 0.07 22.61
CA PHE A 94 12.82 0.59 23.62
C PHE A 94 12.32 0.37 25.06
N PHE A 95 11.02 0.43 25.29
CA PHE A 95 10.41 0.13 26.60
C PHE A 95 10.05 -1.36 26.79
N SER A 96 10.53 -2.27 25.93
CA SER A 96 10.23 -3.70 25.99
C SER A 96 8.73 -4.05 25.89
N LEU A 97 7.94 -3.24 25.16
CA LEU A 97 6.51 -3.41 24.93
C LEU A 97 6.13 -3.43 23.42
N PRO A 98 6.82 -4.23 22.58
CA PRO A 98 6.74 -4.15 21.11
C PRO A 98 5.36 -4.48 20.51
N HIS A 99 4.44 -5.09 21.28
CA HIS A 99 3.09 -5.43 20.80
C HIS A 99 2.10 -4.26 20.83
N PHE A 100 2.40 -3.19 21.59
CA PHE A 100 1.45 -2.10 21.81
C PHE A 100 1.78 -0.83 21.01
N GLY A 101 2.98 -0.72 20.44
CA GLY A 101 3.44 0.51 19.78
C GLY A 101 2.52 0.96 18.64
N TRP A 102 2.06 0.05 17.80
CA TRP A 102 1.15 0.36 16.70
C TRP A 102 -0.28 0.69 17.14
N VAL A 103 -0.71 0.19 18.31
CA VAL A 103 -2.09 0.35 18.81
C VAL A 103 -2.36 1.81 19.16
N VAL A 104 -1.39 2.48 19.78
CA VAL A 104 -1.52 3.87 20.24
C VAL A 104 -1.87 4.84 19.10
N PRO A 105 -1.08 4.95 18.01
CA PRO A 105 -1.39 5.89 16.92
C PRO A 105 -2.69 5.52 16.20
N PHE A 106 -3.03 4.23 16.10
CA PHE A 106 -4.31 3.81 15.52
C PHE A 106 -5.51 4.23 16.39
N LEU A 107 -5.45 4.00 17.70
CA LEU A 107 -6.50 4.43 18.64
C LEU A 107 -6.67 5.94 18.64
N VAL A 108 -5.58 6.70 18.65
CA VAL A 108 -5.63 8.17 18.55
C VAL A 108 -6.36 8.59 17.28
N ALA A 109 -6.01 8.00 16.13
CA ALA A 109 -6.67 8.30 14.86
C ALA A 109 -8.18 7.97 14.87
N VAL A 110 -8.58 6.82 15.46
CA VAL A 110 -9.99 6.45 15.62
C VAL A 110 -10.73 7.45 16.49
N LEU A 111 -10.16 7.81 17.66
CA LEU A 111 -10.79 8.77 18.58
C LEU A 111 -10.92 10.17 17.97
N THR A 112 -9.89 10.63 17.25
CA THR A 112 -9.97 11.91 16.52
C THR A 112 -11.03 11.84 15.43
N HIS A 113 -11.09 10.75 14.67
CA HIS A 113 -12.08 10.56 13.62
C HIS A 113 -13.51 10.64 14.18
N LEU A 114 -13.78 9.91 15.27
CA LEU A 114 -15.09 9.93 15.93
C LEU A 114 -15.46 11.32 16.46
N ARG A 115 -14.50 12.04 17.04
CA ARG A 115 -14.70 13.40 17.58
C ARG A 115 -14.97 14.44 16.48
N TYR A 116 -14.24 14.38 15.37
CA TYR A 116 -14.41 15.34 14.26
C TYR A 116 -15.60 15.03 13.36
N ARG A 117 -15.98 13.75 13.22
CA ARG A 117 -17.21 13.33 12.53
C ARG A 117 -18.49 13.87 13.19
N ALA A 118 -18.44 14.20 14.47
CA ALA A 118 -19.54 14.86 15.18
C ALA A 118 -19.70 16.36 14.84
N ASN A 119 -18.72 16.99 14.17
CA ASN A 119 -18.61 18.45 14.03
C ASN A 119 -18.51 18.94 12.55
N ILE A 120 -19.12 18.21 11.61
CA ILE A 120 -18.81 18.33 10.17
C ILE A 120 -19.11 19.72 9.58
N ASN A 121 -18.05 20.38 9.10
CA ASN A 121 -18.11 21.26 7.94
C ASN A 121 -17.03 20.84 6.91
N HIS A 122 -17.53 20.26 5.81
CA HIS A 122 -17.00 20.12 4.45
C HIS A 122 -15.49 19.98 4.21
N ILE A 123 -15.05 18.73 4.02
CA ILE A 123 -13.95 18.45 3.09
C ILE A 123 -14.55 17.69 1.91
N LYS A 124 -14.48 18.31 0.74
CA LYS A 124 -14.89 17.70 -0.53
C LYS A 124 -13.77 16.77 -0.98
N ILE A 125 -13.89 15.47 -0.67
CA ILE A 125 -13.11 14.44 -1.36
C ILE A 125 -13.59 14.48 -2.81
N VAL A 126 -12.80 15.09 -3.68
CA VAL A 126 -13.14 15.28 -5.09
C VAL A 126 -11.97 14.78 -5.92
N SER A 127 -12.35 14.11 -7.01
CA SER A 127 -11.54 13.42 -8.02
C SER A 127 -11.19 11.97 -7.67
N SER A 128 -11.88 11.05 -8.36
CA SER A 128 -11.31 9.76 -8.70
C SER A 128 -10.03 10.03 -9.49
N PRO A 129 -8.89 9.41 -9.16
CA PRO A 129 -7.67 9.58 -9.93
C PRO A 129 -7.88 9.20 -11.40
N ASP A 130 -7.16 9.87 -12.30
CA ASP A 130 -7.19 9.52 -13.72
C ASP A 130 -6.75 8.06 -13.90
N LYS A 131 -7.55 7.29 -14.65
CA LYS A 131 -7.32 5.85 -14.83
C LYS A 131 -5.99 5.56 -15.52
N VAL A 132 -5.53 6.45 -16.40
CA VAL A 132 -4.24 6.29 -17.10
C VAL A 132 -3.09 6.54 -16.13
N SER A 133 -3.18 7.56 -15.27
CA SER A 133 -2.19 7.76 -14.20
C SER A 133 -2.09 6.56 -13.27
N VAL A 134 -3.22 6.00 -12.83
CA VAL A 134 -3.23 4.79 -11.97
C VAL A 134 -2.59 3.61 -12.69
N ALA A 135 -2.89 3.40 -13.98
CA ALA A 135 -2.29 2.32 -14.75
C ALA A 135 -0.76 2.45 -14.86
N TRP A 136 -0.25 3.67 -15.06
CA TRP A 136 1.19 3.93 -15.07
C TRP A 136 1.85 3.71 -13.70
N ILE A 137 1.17 4.07 -12.61
CA ILE A 137 1.66 3.77 -11.25
C ILE A 137 1.76 2.26 -11.06
N ILE A 138 0.74 1.48 -11.45
CA ILE A 138 0.77 0.00 -11.36
C ILE A 138 1.95 -0.55 -12.17
N VAL A 139 2.15 -0.09 -13.41
CA VAL A 139 3.29 -0.50 -14.24
C VAL A 139 4.62 -0.17 -13.57
N ALA A 140 4.79 1.06 -13.07
CA ALA A 140 6.01 1.47 -12.39
C ALA A 140 6.27 0.62 -11.12
N SER A 141 5.23 0.31 -10.35
CA SER A 141 5.33 -0.57 -9.18
C SER A 141 5.74 -1.99 -9.56
N LEU A 142 5.18 -2.55 -10.64
CA LEU A 142 5.54 -3.89 -11.11
C LEU A 142 6.98 -3.94 -11.64
N VAL A 143 7.44 -2.91 -12.35
CA VAL A 143 8.84 -2.77 -12.77
C VAL A 143 9.76 -2.65 -11.56
N GLY A 144 9.39 -1.84 -10.55
CA GLY A 144 10.17 -1.72 -9.32
C GLY A 144 10.26 -3.05 -8.55
N LEU A 145 9.13 -3.76 -8.42
CA LEU A 145 9.09 -5.11 -7.85
C LEU A 145 9.92 -6.11 -8.66
N SER A 146 10.11 -5.87 -9.96
CA SER A 146 10.89 -6.74 -10.83
C SER A 146 12.38 -6.80 -10.47
N GLY A 147 12.88 -5.85 -9.68
CA GLY A 147 14.24 -5.88 -9.14
C GLY A 147 14.46 -6.99 -8.10
N GLU A 148 13.42 -7.40 -7.39
CA GLU A 148 13.47 -8.46 -6.37
C GLU A 148 12.79 -9.74 -6.84
N TRP A 149 11.64 -9.60 -7.50
CA TRP A 149 10.84 -10.70 -8.01
C TRP A 149 10.85 -10.61 -9.53
N VAL A 150 11.57 -11.46 -10.25
CA VAL A 150 11.72 -11.29 -11.72
C VAL A 150 10.42 -11.52 -12.51
N TRP A 151 9.52 -12.35 -11.98
CA TRP A 151 8.34 -12.83 -12.72
C TRP A 151 7.31 -11.78 -13.18
N PRO A 152 6.98 -10.68 -12.44
CA PRO A 152 6.05 -9.65 -12.90
C PRO A 152 6.62 -8.80 -14.05
N PHE A 153 7.91 -8.88 -14.36
CA PHE A 153 8.58 -8.04 -15.36
C PHE A 153 7.95 -8.17 -16.75
N LEU A 154 7.72 -9.40 -17.22
CA LEU A 154 7.13 -9.64 -18.53
C LEU A 154 5.74 -8.99 -18.65
N PHE A 155 4.90 -9.14 -17.61
CA PHE A 155 3.59 -8.53 -17.57
C PHE A 155 3.69 -6.99 -17.56
N ALA A 156 4.64 -6.43 -16.82
CA ALA A 156 4.87 -4.99 -16.78
C ALA A 156 5.30 -4.43 -18.15
N CYS A 157 6.15 -5.15 -18.89
CA CYS A 157 6.54 -4.81 -20.26
C CYS A 157 5.35 -4.82 -21.22
N VAL A 158 4.52 -5.86 -21.18
CA VAL A 158 3.30 -5.94 -22.02
C VAL A 158 2.31 -4.83 -21.65
N ALA A 159 2.11 -4.57 -20.36
CA ALA A 159 1.25 -3.48 -19.89
C ALA A 159 1.74 -2.11 -20.35
N THR A 160 3.06 -1.88 -20.31
CA THR A 160 3.69 -0.67 -20.86
C THR A 160 3.40 -0.53 -22.36
N ALA A 161 3.61 -1.60 -23.14
CA ALA A 161 3.34 -1.59 -24.58
C ALA A 161 1.87 -1.30 -24.89
N VAL A 162 0.94 -1.91 -24.14
CA VAL A 162 -0.50 -1.61 -24.24
C VAL A 162 -0.77 -0.12 -23.96
N LEU A 163 -0.26 0.44 -22.87
CA LEU A 163 -0.50 1.85 -22.56
C LEU A 163 0.06 2.81 -23.63
N ILE A 164 1.23 2.50 -24.21
CA ILE A 164 1.84 3.30 -25.27
C ILE A 164 1.05 3.18 -26.57
N ILE A 165 0.72 1.96 -27.01
CA ILE A 165 -0.03 1.72 -28.26
C ILE A 165 -1.41 2.38 -28.18
N ARG A 166 -2.07 2.36 -27.02
CA ARG A 166 -3.35 3.06 -26.81
C ARG A 166 -3.29 4.54 -27.16
N LYS A 167 -2.12 5.18 -26.94
CA LYS A 167 -1.90 6.61 -27.21
C LYS A 167 -1.62 6.89 -28.69
N THR A 168 -1.02 5.94 -29.41
CA THR A 168 -0.54 6.14 -30.78
C THR A 168 -1.48 5.55 -31.84
N THR A 169 -2.36 4.64 -31.46
CA THR A 169 -3.23 3.92 -32.40
C THR A 169 -4.45 4.74 -32.84
N SER A 170 -4.87 4.53 -34.09
CA SER A 170 -6.13 5.06 -34.65
C SER A 170 -7.32 4.11 -34.43
N ILE A 171 -7.11 2.93 -33.82
CA ILE A 171 -8.16 1.95 -33.54
C ILE A 171 -9.23 2.55 -32.62
N ASN A 172 -10.49 2.17 -32.83
CA ASN A 172 -11.59 2.53 -31.93
C ASN A 172 -11.29 2.13 -30.48
N LYS A 173 -11.41 3.08 -29.55
CA LYS A 173 -11.09 2.90 -28.12
C LYS A 173 -11.77 1.68 -27.48
N LYS A 174 -13.04 1.40 -27.81
CA LYS A 174 -13.76 0.23 -27.24
C LYS A 174 -13.19 -1.09 -27.75
N SER A 175 -12.87 -1.17 -29.04
CA SER A 175 -12.25 -2.37 -29.63
C SER A 175 -10.84 -2.57 -29.10
N TYR A 176 -10.09 -1.47 -28.98
CA TYR A 176 -8.76 -1.47 -28.38
C TYR A 176 -8.80 -1.99 -26.94
N ASP A 177 -9.68 -1.46 -26.09
CA ASP A 177 -9.75 -1.83 -24.67
C ASP A 177 -10.11 -3.33 -24.50
N LYS A 178 -10.93 -3.91 -25.40
CA LYS A 178 -11.21 -5.37 -25.41
C LYS A 178 -9.97 -6.20 -25.78
N ILE A 179 -9.24 -5.79 -26.82
CA ILE A 179 -8.01 -6.48 -27.25
C ILE A 179 -6.94 -6.37 -26.16
N ALA A 180 -6.76 -5.16 -25.61
CA ALA A 180 -5.84 -4.91 -24.51
C ALA A 180 -6.15 -5.79 -23.29
N PHE A 181 -7.42 -5.92 -22.91
CA PHE A 181 -7.83 -6.81 -21.83
C PHE A 181 -7.46 -8.28 -22.10
N ALA A 182 -7.71 -8.78 -23.31
CA ALA A 182 -7.33 -10.14 -23.70
C ALA A 182 -5.81 -10.34 -23.67
N VAL A 183 -5.04 -9.40 -24.23
CA VAL A 183 -3.57 -9.43 -24.25
C VAL A 183 -2.99 -9.41 -22.83
N LEU A 184 -3.48 -8.52 -21.96
CA LEU A 184 -3.05 -8.46 -20.57
C LEU A 184 -3.39 -9.75 -19.81
N THR A 185 -4.59 -10.30 -20.02
CA THR A 185 -4.99 -11.56 -19.36
C THR A 185 -4.08 -12.71 -19.79
N CYS A 186 -3.80 -12.85 -21.09
CA CYS A 186 -2.87 -13.86 -21.61
C CYS A 186 -1.45 -13.65 -21.06
N ALA A 187 -0.95 -12.41 -21.07
CA ALA A 187 0.38 -12.11 -20.52
C ALA A 187 0.47 -12.45 -19.04
N GLY A 188 -0.57 -12.13 -18.26
CA GLY A 188 -0.66 -12.48 -16.85
C GLY A 188 -0.63 -13.99 -16.63
N ALA A 189 -1.43 -14.74 -17.39
CA ALA A 189 -1.42 -16.20 -17.33
C ALA A 189 -0.05 -16.79 -17.68
N VAL A 190 0.56 -16.35 -18.78
CA VAL A 190 1.91 -16.80 -19.19
C VAL A 190 2.93 -16.49 -18.11
N THR A 191 2.95 -15.27 -17.58
CA THR A 191 3.83 -14.86 -16.48
C THR A 191 3.68 -15.75 -15.25
N LEU A 192 2.47 -16.17 -14.90
CA LEU A 192 2.25 -17.06 -13.76
C LEU A 192 2.65 -18.51 -14.03
N MET A 193 2.46 -18.98 -15.27
CA MET A 193 2.84 -20.32 -15.69
C MET A 193 4.35 -20.50 -15.82
N THR A 194 5.07 -19.44 -16.19
CA THR A 194 6.54 -19.45 -16.34
C THR A 194 7.28 -19.05 -15.07
N ARG A 195 6.56 -18.59 -14.04
CA ARG A 195 7.14 -18.20 -12.76
C ARG A 195 7.81 -19.41 -12.09
N PRO A 196 9.07 -19.30 -11.63
CA PRO A 196 9.71 -20.35 -10.84
C PRO A 196 8.91 -20.73 -9.60
N THR A 197 8.96 -21.99 -9.18
CA THR A 197 8.32 -22.45 -7.92
C THR A 197 8.84 -21.67 -6.72
N ILE A 198 10.15 -21.40 -6.71
CA ILE A 198 10.84 -20.59 -5.72
C ILE A 198 11.18 -19.23 -6.35
N TRP A 199 10.17 -18.42 -6.62
CA TRP A 199 10.33 -17.11 -7.28
C TRP A 199 10.82 -16.00 -6.34
N TRP A 200 10.84 -16.23 -5.04
CA TRP A 200 11.17 -15.25 -4.01
C TRP A 200 12.60 -15.36 -3.45
N ILE A 201 13.37 -16.41 -3.80
CA ILE A 201 14.76 -16.65 -3.33
C ILE A 201 15.79 -16.30 -4.42
N THR A 202 15.39 -16.11 -5.67
CA THR A 202 16.31 -16.28 -6.81
C THR A 202 17.38 -15.20 -6.99
N GLN A 203 17.28 -14.04 -6.32
CA GLN A 203 18.18 -12.92 -6.60
C GLN A 203 18.64 -12.10 -5.39
N SER A 204 17.99 -12.20 -4.22
CA SER A 204 18.32 -11.34 -3.09
C SER A 204 18.62 -12.11 -1.81
N ASP A 205 19.35 -11.41 -0.94
CA ASP A 205 19.72 -11.78 0.42
C ASP A 205 18.48 -11.78 1.34
N THR A 206 17.38 -12.44 0.93
CA THR A 206 16.08 -12.43 1.62
C THR A 206 16.22 -12.93 3.06
N HIS A 207 17.12 -13.89 3.29
CA HIS A 207 17.50 -14.37 4.62
C HIS A 207 18.11 -13.28 5.50
N PHE A 208 19.00 -12.48 4.92
CA PHE A 208 19.63 -11.36 5.60
C PHE A 208 18.62 -10.23 5.85
N TYR A 209 17.73 -9.94 4.90
CA TYR A 209 16.65 -8.96 5.11
C TYR A 209 15.69 -9.40 6.22
N GLN A 210 15.35 -10.68 6.30
CA GLN A 210 14.54 -11.19 7.41
C GLN A 210 15.29 -11.16 8.73
N ALA A 211 16.57 -11.54 8.76
CA ALA A 211 17.40 -11.47 9.97
C ALA A 211 17.50 -10.03 10.51
N ILE A 212 17.74 -9.04 9.64
CA ILE A 212 17.76 -7.63 10.06
C ILE A 212 16.38 -7.16 10.48
N SER A 213 15.32 -7.49 9.73
CA SER A 213 13.95 -7.08 10.07
C SER A 213 13.54 -7.62 11.44
N THR A 214 13.86 -8.88 11.72
CA THR A 214 13.62 -9.53 13.02
C THR A 214 14.45 -8.90 14.13
N SER A 215 15.73 -8.62 13.88
CA SER A 215 16.63 -7.94 14.81
C SER A 215 16.10 -6.56 15.21
N VAL A 216 15.76 -5.72 14.23
CA VAL A 216 15.30 -4.34 14.47
C VAL A 216 13.90 -4.33 15.09
N ALA A 217 13.05 -5.29 14.74
CA ALA A 217 11.75 -5.48 15.39
C ALA A 217 11.86 -5.89 16.87
N LYS A 218 12.92 -6.60 17.24
CA LYS A 218 13.11 -7.15 18.59
C LYS A 218 13.88 -6.20 19.51
N TRP A 219 14.96 -5.60 19.01
CA TRP A 219 15.90 -4.79 19.79
C TRP A 219 15.94 -3.32 19.37
N GLY A 220 15.21 -2.95 18.32
CA GLY A 220 15.21 -1.60 17.77
C GLY A 220 16.43 -1.33 16.90
N PHE A 221 16.49 -0.12 16.31
CA PHE A 221 17.57 0.27 15.40
C PHE A 221 18.95 0.46 16.07
N ARG A 222 19.01 0.44 17.41
CA ARG A 222 20.24 0.68 18.17
C ARG A 222 21.15 -0.54 18.29
N ASP A 223 20.60 -1.73 18.07
CA ASP A 223 21.31 -3.00 18.10
C ASP A 223 21.14 -3.74 16.78
N SER A 224 22.14 -4.54 16.42
CA SER A 224 22.19 -5.28 15.16
C SER A 224 22.66 -6.71 15.42
N ILE A 225 21.92 -7.68 14.88
CA ILE A 225 22.31 -9.09 14.90
C ILE A 225 23.62 -9.36 14.13
N LEU A 226 23.97 -8.48 13.20
CA LEU A 226 25.18 -8.60 12.39
C LEU A 226 26.41 -8.03 13.10
N THR A 227 26.21 -7.14 14.07
CA THR A 227 27.28 -6.40 14.74
C THR A 227 26.88 -6.09 16.18
N ALA A 228 27.30 -6.95 17.11
CA ALA A 228 27.07 -6.73 18.54
C ALA A 228 27.73 -5.41 19.01
N GLY A 229 26.98 -4.56 19.70
CA GLY A 229 27.45 -3.26 20.21
C GLY A 229 27.47 -2.12 19.19
N TYR A 230 27.00 -2.34 17.96
CA TYR A 230 26.89 -1.30 16.93
C TYR A 230 25.46 -1.13 16.42
N SER A 231 25.05 0.13 16.24
CA SER A 231 23.73 0.49 15.74
C SER A 231 23.61 0.37 14.22
N LEU A 232 22.39 0.09 13.75
CA LEU A 232 22.07 0.02 12.33
C LEU A 232 21.88 1.46 11.80
N LYS A 233 22.95 2.05 11.27
CA LYS A 233 22.96 3.47 10.86
C LYS A 233 22.19 3.76 9.57
N TYR A 234 22.05 2.77 8.68
CA TYR A 234 21.47 2.94 7.35
C TYR A 234 20.34 1.96 7.10
N HIS A 235 19.34 2.38 6.31
CA HIS A 235 18.25 1.54 5.80
C HIS A 235 17.41 0.80 6.85
N TRP A 236 17.47 1.20 8.13
CA TRP A 236 16.72 0.52 9.20
C TRP A 236 15.20 0.67 9.06
N PHE A 237 14.73 1.74 8.41
CA PHE A 237 13.29 2.02 8.26
C PHE A 237 12.50 0.90 7.56
N PRO A 238 12.82 0.48 6.32
CA PRO A 238 12.08 -0.60 5.65
C PRO A 238 12.15 -1.93 6.41
N TYR A 239 13.27 -2.23 7.08
CA TYR A 239 13.41 -3.44 7.89
C TYR A 239 12.58 -3.39 9.18
N ALA A 240 12.60 -2.25 9.88
CA ALA A 240 11.77 -2.02 11.06
C ALA A 240 10.29 -2.10 10.71
N TRP A 241 9.89 -1.51 9.58
CA TRP A 241 8.50 -1.55 9.12
C TRP A 241 8.08 -2.99 8.78
N THR A 242 8.92 -3.71 8.04
CA THR A 242 8.66 -5.12 7.68
C THR A 242 8.56 -5.99 8.94
N GLY A 243 9.49 -5.85 9.89
CA GLY A 243 9.47 -6.62 11.13
C GLY A 243 8.29 -6.27 12.04
N MET A 244 7.87 -4.99 12.09
CA MET A 244 6.64 -4.57 12.77
C MET A 244 5.40 -5.22 12.12
N VAL A 245 5.28 -5.14 10.79
CA VAL A 245 4.14 -5.74 10.06
C VAL A 245 4.10 -7.26 10.23
N ASN A 246 5.24 -7.94 10.21
CA ASN A 246 5.34 -9.39 10.46
C ASN A 246 4.83 -9.73 11.88
N ARG A 247 5.28 -8.98 12.90
CA ARG A 247 4.82 -9.18 14.28
C ARG A 247 3.32 -8.94 14.45
N ILE A 248 2.73 -7.93 13.79
CA ILE A 248 1.29 -7.62 13.90
C ILE A 248 0.45 -8.66 13.15
N SER A 249 0.96 -9.17 12.03
CA SER A 249 0.25 -10.14 11.18
C SER A 249 0.43 -11.60 11.63
N ASP A 250 1.32 -11.85 12.60
CA ASP A 250 1.82 -13.19 12.94
C ASP A 250 2.31 -13.93 11.67
N ALA A 251 3.02 -13.22 10.80
CA ALA A 251 3.62 -13.83 9.63
C ALA A 251 4.63 -14.89 10.10
N PRO A 252 4.56 -16.13 9.59
CA PRO A 252 5.51 -17.16 9.97
C PRO A 252 6.92 -16.73 9.55
N ASP A 253 7.89 -17.08 10.37
CA ASP A 253 9.27 -17.06 9.93
C ASP A 253 9.45 -18.09 8.80
N TRP A 254 10.39 -17.81 7.90
CA TRP A 254 10.73 -18.69 6.79
C TRP A 254 11.41 -20.00 7.22
N VAL A 255 11.86 -20.10 8.48
CA VAL A 255 12.40 -21.28 9.19
C VAL A 255 11.91 -21.32 10.62
#